data_AF-A0A836SSA4-F1
#
_entry.id   AF-A0A836SSA4-F1
#
_cell.length_a   1.000
_cell.length_b   1.000
_cell.length_c   1.000
_cell.angle_alpha   90.00
_cell.angle_beta   90.00
_cell.angle_gamma   90.00
#
_symmetry.space_group_name_H-M   'P 1'
#
loop_
_entity.id
_entity.type
_entity.pdbx_description
1 polymer ?
#
loop_
_entity_poly.entity_id
_entity_poly.type
_entity_poly.pdbx_seq_one_letter_code
_entity_poly.pdbx_strand_id
1 'polypeptide(L)'
;MKYFTITILVLLFLLFCFTTNSNIKDNPEHDFKKQWEVVDSLENIGQPKAALKLVDEILKQAAIVKADVVVIKAIIYKMKLNSEYKEGAFEENINFLEDYLHKATFPNTAILHSITAEMYWQYLSRNRYKIQNRMIINDIKTEQLNTWDEKMFARKILEHYQASLKNPEKLMLISREKYIYIIKEGKHTDIYRPTLLDFLAHRALSFYTSAHWGFSKSANGFILNQPQLFGPNYVFTSYHFTPIDSFSLALHTIKTYQLLLKLRMKSKNIDALYDVDIDRINYVYRKSVLENKDSLYVNYLTSELNKNKNMPVAVRLAGQLSDYYMTLANRYDYSDTATKQYRYYYLKAAQLCQKYIDKFPQNLFTPHLRNNLIEINKKSLSLKFENIIPV
;
A
#
# COMPACT_ATOMS: atom_id res chain seq x y z
N MET A 1 -17.59 34.97 56.25
CA MET A 1 -16.70 35.83 55.44
C MET A 1 -15.40 35.15 54.96
N LYS A 2 -14.78 34.22 55.71
CA LYS A 2 -13.54 33.53 55.27
C LYS A 2 -13.68 32.61 54.03
N TYR A 3 -14.87 32.06 53.77
CA TYR A 3 -15.10 31.19 52.60
C TYR A 3 -15.39 31.95 51.30
N PHE A 4 -15.79 33.22 51.39
CA PHE A 4 -16.09 34.05 50.21
C PHE A 4 -14.82 34.68 49.61
N THR A 5 -13.81 34.93 50.44
CA THR A 5 -12.50 35.42 50.00
C THR A 5 -11.66 34.34 49.32
N ILE A 6 -11.86 33.05 49.67
CA ILE A 6 -11.14 31.92 49.07
C ILE A 6 -11.69 31.60 47.67
N THR A 7 -13.01 31.68 47.45
CA THR A 7 -13.63 31.50 46.13
C THR A 7 -13.25 32.60 45.14
N ILE A 8 -13.09 33.85 45.60
CA ILE A 8 -12.64 34.96 44.73
C ILE A 8 -11.16 34.84 44.36
N LEU A 9 -10.31 34.32 45.26
CA LEU A 9 -8.89 34.10 44.97
C LEU A 9 -8.66 32.96 43.96
N VAL A 10 -9.50 31.91 44.00
CA VAL A 10 -9.46 30.78 43.05
C VAL A 10 -10.02 31.18 41.68
N LEU A 11 -11.01 32.08 41.61
CA LEU A 11 -11.51 32.63 40.34
C LEU A 11 -10.50 33.59 39.66
N LEU A 12 -9.72 34.33 40.44
CA LEU A 12 -8.67 35.22 39.92
C LEU A 12 -7.40 34.49 39.48
N PHE A 13 -7.10 33.32 40.05
CA PHE A 13 -5.99 32.47 39.58
C PHE A 13 -6.30 31.75 38.25
N LEU A 14 -7.58 31.56 37.92
CA LEU A 14 -8.02 31.05 36.61
C LEU A 14 -7.96 32.10 35.48
N LEU A 15 -7.85 33.39 35.82
CA LEU A 15 -7.79 34.50 34.85
C LEU A 15 -6.36 34.96 34.53
N PHE A 16 -5.33 34.48 35.24
CA PHE A 16 -3.95 34.94 35.07
C PHE A 16 -3.02 33.95 34.33
N CYS A 17 -3.56 32.89 33.72
CA CYS A 17 -2.77 31.92 32.94
C CYS A 17 -2.64 32.28 31.45
N PHE A 18 -2.72 33.56 31.10
CA PHE A 18 -2.43 34.07 29.76
C PHE A 18 -1.24 35.01 29.83
N THR A 19 -0.06 34.50 29.48
CA THR A 19 0.91 35.16 28.58
C THR A 19 2.18 34.31 28.52
N THR A 20 2.14 33.22 27.77
CA THR A 20 3.35 32.70 27.13
C THR A 20 3.28 33.08 25.66
N ASN A 21 3.96 34.18 25.33
CA ASN A 21 4.33 34.50 23.95
C ASN A 21 5.29 33.41 23.45
N SER A 22 4.72 32.38 22.85
CA SER A 22 5.46 31.52 21.93
C SER A 22 5.13 31.98 20.53
N ASN A 23 6.12 32.51 19.81
CA ASN A 23 6.10 32.71 18.36
C ASN A 23 6.02 31.34 17.66
N ILE A 24 4.88 30.66 17.81
CA ILE A 24 4.49 29.51 17.02
C ILE A 24 3.96 30.13 15.73
N LYS A 25 4.64 29.91 14.61
CA LYS A 25 4.01 30.11 13.30
C LYS A 25 2.65 29.42 13.35
N ASP A 26 1.57 30.17 13.16
CA ASP A 26 0.18 29.69 13.17
C ASP A 26 0.07 28.40 12.36
N ASN A 27 0.19 27.26 13.05
CA ASN A 27 -0.05 25.96 12.46
C ASN A 27 -1.50 25.64 12.81
N PRO A 28 -2.43 25.71 11.85
CA PRO A 28 -3.85 25.48 12.10
C PRO A 28 -4.11 24.07 12.67
N GLU A 29 -3.16 23.12 12.59
CA GLU A 29 -3.29 21.81 13.21
C GLU A 29 -3.18 21.83 14.75
N HIS A 30 -2.40 22.75 15.33
CA HIS A 30 -2.23 22.85 16.79
C HIS A 30 -3.48 23.37 17.49
N ASP A 31 -4.32 24.13 16.79
CA ASP A 31 -5.53 24.75 17.33
C ASP A 31 -6.59 23.72 17.76
N PHE A 32 -6.59 22.54 17.13
CA PHE A 32 -7.56 21.49 17.40
C PHE A 32 -7.20 20.57 18.57
N LYS A 33 -6.02 20.71 19.18
CA LYS A 33 -5.53 19.76 20.20
C LYS A 33 -6.48 19.62 21.39
N LYS A 34 -6.95 20.75 21.95
CA LYS A 34 -7.88 20.76 23.10
C LYS A 34 -9.21 20.11 22.76
N GLN A 35 -9.72 20.32 21.55
CA GLN A 35 -10.98 19.71 21.12
C GLN A 35 -10.82 18.18 20.99
N TRP A 36 -9.68 17.70 20.49
CA TRP A 36 -9.39 16.27 20.41
C TRP A 36 -9.25 15.61 21.79
N GLU A 37 -8.63 16.28 22.77
CA GLU A 37 -8.57 15.76 24.15
C GLU A 37 -9.99 15.54 24.75
N VAL A 38 -10.93 16.43 24.43
CA VAL A 38 -12.34 16.26 24.83
C VAL A 38 -13.01 15.12 24.07
N VAL A 39 -12.75 14.97 22.76
CA VAL A 39 -13.23 13.81 21.98
C VAL A 39 -12.76 12.50 22.62
N ASP A 40 -11.46 12.37 22.90
CA ASP A 40 -10.87 11.18 23.50
C ASP A 40 -11.48 10.90 24.88
N SER A 41 -11.70 11.94 25.71
CA SER A 41 -12.38 11.79 27.00
C SER A 41 -13.81 11.29 26.85
N LEU A 42 -14.58 11.79 25.87
CA LEU A 42 -15.96 11.38 25.63
C LEU A 42 -16.04 9.93 25.15
N GLU A 43 -15.11 9.49 24.30
CA GLU A 43 -15.00 8.08 23.89
C GLU A 43 -14.70 7.17 25.09
N ASN A 44 -13.75 7.56 25.95
CA ASN A 44 -13.37 6.77 27.11
C ASN A 44 -14.49 6.59 28.14
N ILE A 45 -15.42 7.54 28.24
CA ILE A 45 -16.60 7.44 29.12
C ILE A 45 -17.84 6.89 28.42
N GLY A 46 -17.70 6.34 27.20
CA GLY A 46 -18.78 5.69 26.47
C GLY A 46 -19.84 6.65 25.92
N GLN A 47 -19.46 7.87 25.54
CA GLN A 47 -20.36 8.88 24.95
C GLN A 47 -20.08 9.16 23.46
N PRO A 48 -20.21 8.16 22.55
CA PRO A 48 -19.85 8.31 21.14
C PRO A 48 -20.72 9.34 20.39
N LYS A 49 -21.98 9.56 20.80
CA LYS A 49 -22.85 10.59 20.19
C LYS A 49 -22.37 12.01 20.50
N ALA A 50 -21.93 12.26 21.73
CA ALA A 50 -21.38 13.56 22.12
C ALA A 50 -20.03 13.79 21.43
N ALA A 51 -19.17 12.76 21.40
CA ALA A 51 -17.91 12.80 20.66
C ALA A 51 -18.15 13.10 19.17
N LEU A 52 -19.13 12.46 18.54
CA LEU A 52 -19.45 12.67 17.13
C LEU A 52 -19.86 14.12 16.83
N LYS A 53 -20.66 14.74 17.70
CA LYS A 53 -21.04 16.15 17.54
C LYS A 53 -19.81 17.07 17.53
N LEU A 54 -18.88 16.83 18.46
CA LEU A 54 -17.64 17.60 18.53
C LEU A 54 -16.72 17.33 17.32
N VAL A 55 -16.64 16.09 16.85
CA VAL A 55 -15.91 15.74 15.61
C VAL A 55 -16.51 16.43 14.38
N ASP A 56 -17.83 16.58 14.30
CA ASP A 56 -18.48 17.34 13.22
C ASP A 56 -18.15 18.84 13.25
N GLU A 57 -18.02 19.42 14.45
CA GLU A 57 -17.58 20.81 14.63
C GLU A 57 -16.11 20.98 14.23
N ILE A 58 -15.22 20.09 14.69
CA ILE A 58 -13.82 20.01 14.28
C ILE A 58 -13.71 19.95 12.76
N LEU A 59 -14.46 19.05 12.11
CA LEU A 59 -14.41 18.86 10.66
C LEU A 59 -14.80 20.14 9.90
N LYS A 60 -15.84 20.83 10.34
CA LYS A 60 -16.29 22.09 9.72
C LYS A 60 -15.23 23.18 9.86
N GLN A 61 -14.70 23.38 11.07
CA GLN A 61 -13.67 24.38 11.35
C GLN A 61 -12.38 24.08 10.58
N ALA A 62 -11.89 22.84 10.64
CA ALA A 62 -10.69 22.39 9.95
C ALA A 62 -10.78 22.57 8.42
N ALA A 63 -11.97 22.35 7.84
CA ALA A 63 -12.19 22.59 6.42
C ALA A 63 -12.11 24.08 6.03
N ILE A 64 -12.59 24.99 6.89
CA ILE A 64 -12.52 26.44 6.67
C ILE A 64 -11.07 26.93 6.71
N VAL A 65 -10.31 26.50 7.72
CA VAL A 65 -8.89 26.90 7.88
C VAL A 65 -7.91 26.05 7.05
N LYS A 66 -8.43 25.11 6.24
CA LYS A 66 -7.65 24.20 5.39
C LYS A 66 -6.61 23.36 6.15
N ALA A 67 -6.96 22.91 7.36
CA ALA A 67 -6.13 21.99 8.14
C ALA A 67 -6.30 20.54 7.64
N ASP A 68 -5.64 20.21 6.52
CA ASP A 68 -5.79 18.93 5.80
C ASP A 68 -5.74 17.68 6.69
N VAL A 69 -4.72 17.58 7.55
CA VAL A 69 -4.51 16.42 8.42
C VAL A 69 -5.69 16.29 9.40
N VAL A 70 -6.13 17.41 9.97
CA VAL A 70 -7.27 17.44 10.89
C VAL A 70 -8.58 17.07 10.17
N VAL A 71 -8.77 17.53 8.93
CA VAL A 71 -9.93 17.15 8.10
C VAL A 71 -9.99 15.64 7.90
N ILE A 72 -8.88 15.02 7.45
CA ILE A 72 -8.84 13.57 7.25
C ILE A 72 -9.03 12.82 8.57
N LYS A 73 -8.40 13.27 9.67
CA LYS A 73 -8.57 12.66 10.99
C LYS A 73 -10.03 12.70 11.44
N ALA A 74 -10.68 13.85 11.32
CA ALA A 74 -12.08 14.03 11.71
C ALA A 74 -13.03 13.16 10.87
N ILE A 75 -12.78 13.01 9.57
CA ILE A 75 -13.55 12.10 8.69
C ILE A 75 -13.42 10.64 9.17
N ILE A 76 -12.20 10.17 9.44
CA ILE A 76 -11.96 8.80 9.89
C ILE A 76 -12.62 8.55 11.26
N TYR A 77 -12.47 9.47 12.20
CA TYR A 77 -13.11 9.37 13.52
C TYR A 77 -14.64 9.40 13.43
N LYS A 78 -15.20 10.27 12.58
CA LYS A 78 -16.64 10.29 12.31
C LYS A 78 -17.14 8.94 11.82
N MET A 79 -16.44 8.34 10.86
CA MET A 79 -16.79 7.01 10.34
C MET A 79 -16.67 5.92 11.41
N LYS A 80 -15.63 5.97 12.25
CA LYS A 80 -15.45 5.06 13.39
C LYS A 80 -16.63 5.18 14.35
N LEU A 81 -16.92 6.38 14.84
CA LEU A 81 -18.00 6.64 15.79
C LEU A 81 -19.37 6.23 15.22
N ASN A 82 -19.67 6.53 13.96
CA ASN A 82 -20.88 6.05 13.30
C ASN A 82 -21.01 4.52 13.36
N SER A 83 -19.89 3.80 13.18
CA SER A 83 -19.86 2.34 13.17
C SER A 83 -20.08 1.70 14.54
N GLU A 84 -19.88 2.44 15.64
CA GLU A 84 -20.00 1.91 17.00
C GLU A 84 -21.44 1.83 17.50
N TYR A 85 -22.36 2.65 16.98
CA TYR A 85 -23.72 2.75 17.54
C TYR A 85 -24.86 2.74 16.51
N LYS A 86 -24.59 2.76 15.19
CA LYS A 86 -25.65 2.70 14.16
C LYS A 86 -25.67 1.37 13.42
N GLU A 87 -26.85 0.79 13.28
CA GLU A 87 -27.09 -0.24 12.28
C GLU A 87 -26.98 0.37 10.87
N GLY A 88 -26.37 -0.34 9.91
CA GLY A 88 -26.17 0.18 8.54
C GLY A 88 -25.12 1.30 8.42
N ALA A 89 -24.30 1.53 9.44
CA ALA A 89 -23.26 2.55 9.44
C ALA A 89 -22.26 2.44 8.27
N PHE A 90 -22.08 1.24 7.72
CA PHE A 90 -21.12 0.99 6.67
C PHE A 90 -21.52 1.68 5.36
N GLU A 91 -22.77 1.50 4.95
CA GLU A 91 -23.38 2.15 3.80
C GLU A 91 -23.49 3.66 4.00
N GLU A 92 -23.90 4.11 5.19
CA GLU A 92 -23.91 5.54 5.53
C GLU A 92 -22.52 6.17 5.40
N ASN A 93 -21.47 5.47 5.85
CA ASN A 93 -20.10 5.97 5.76
C ASN A 93 -19.59 6.05 4.32
N ILE A 94 -19.97 5.09 3.45
CA ILE A 94 -19.67 5.18 2.01
C ILE A 94 -20.36 6.42 1.41
N ASN A 95 -21.65 6.59 1.67
CA ASN A 95 -22.40 7.75 1.14
C ASN A 95 -21.82 9.07 1.64
N PHE A 96 -21.47 9.14 2.93
CA PHE A 96 -20.82 10.31 3.50
C PHE A 96 -19.49 10.64 2.79
N LEU A 97 -18.66 9.64 2.47
CA LEU A 97 -17.41 9.87 1.75
C LEU A 97 -17.65 10.37 0.32
N GLU A 98 -18.60 9.77 -0.40
CA GLU A 98 -18.98 10.21 -1.74
C GLU A 98 -19.50 11.66 -1.74
N ASP A 99 -20.36 12.00 -0.79
CA ASP A 99 -20.85 13.37 -0.61
C ASP A 99 -19.72 14.35 -0.28
N TYR A 100 -18.80 13.94 0.58
CA TYR A 100 -17.67 14.80 0.98
C TYR A 100 -16.69 15.02 -0.18
N LEU A 101 -16.52 14.05 -1.08
CA LEU A 101 -15.64 14.17 -2.25
C LEU A 101 -16.02 15.34 -3.17
N HIS A 102 -17.30 15.72 -3.25
CA HIS A 102 -17.75 16.86 -4.08
C HIS A 102 -17.21 18.22 -3.62
N LYS A 103 -16.86 18.36 -2.34
CA LYS A 103 -16.32 19.60 -1.74
C LYS A 103 -14.86 19.48 -1.30
N ALA A 104 -14.30 18.27 -1.32
CA ALA A 104 -12.91 18.05 -0.97
C ALA A 104 -11.99 18.71 -2.00
N THR A 105 -10.92 19.32 -1.52
CA THR A 105 -9.86 19.88 -2.37
C THR A 105 -8.56 19.10 -2.19
N PHE A 106 -7.67 19.21 -3.18
CA PHE A 106 -6.35 18.60 -3.10
C PHE A 106 -5.55 19.17 -1.91
N PRO A 107 -4.86 18.35 -1.10
CA PRO A 107 -4.62 16.91 -1.29
C PRO A 107 -5.67 15.96 -0.71
N ASN A 108 -6.62 16.46 0.08
CA ASN A 108 -7.62 15.63 0.76
C ASN A 108 -8.45 14.80 -0.22
N THR A 109 -8.82 15.33 -1.38
CA THR A 109 -9.55 14.57 -2.42
C THR A 109 -8.82 13.28 -2.82
N ALA A 110 -7.48 13.32 -2.94
CA ALA A 110 -6.70 12.14 -3.32
C ALA A 110 -6.72 11.06 -2.23
N ILE A 111 -6.56 11.49 -0.97
CA ILE A 111 -6.61 10.60 0.20
C ILE A 111 -8.00 10.00 0.35
N LEU A 112 -9.04 10.83 0.25
CA LEU A 112 -10.43 10.41 0.38
C LEU A 112 -10.82 9.41 -0.69
N HIS A 113 -10.42 9.59 -1.95
CA HIS A 113 -10.63 8.57 -2.97
C HIS A 113 -9.97 7.22 -2.60
N SER A 114 -8.76 7.23 -2.02
CA SER A 114 -8.12 5.99 -1.56
C SER A 114 -8.83 5.35 -0.35
N ILE A 115 -9.46 6.16 0.50
CA ILE A 115 -10.31 5.68 1.61
C ILE A 115 -11.63 5.11 1.08
N THR A 116 -12.30 5.81 0.15
CA THR A 116 -13.55 5.37 -0.47
C THR A 116 -13.36 4.05 -1.23
N ALA A 117 -12.26 3.90 -1.97
CA ALA A 117 -11.90 2.65 -2.63
C ALA A 117 -11.79 1.47 -1.63
N GLU A 118 -11.14 1.71 -0.50
CA GLU A 118 -10.99 0.72 0.57
C GLU A 118 -12.33 0.39 1.25
N MET A 119 -13.21 1.38 1.44
CA MET A 119 -14.54 1.16 2.00
C MET A 119 -15.39 0.28 1.08
N TYR A 120 -15.42 0.57 -0.23
CA TYR A 120 -16.09 -0.30 -1.20
C TYR A 120 -15.50 -1.72 -1.22
N TRP A 121 -14.17 -1.81 -1.14
CA TRP A 121 -13.48 -3.08 -1.09
C TRP A 121 -13.86 -3.91 0.15
N GLN A 122 -13.90 -3.28 1.33
CA GLN A 122 -14.32 -3.91 2.56
C GLN A 122 -15.79 -4.32 2.51
N TYR A 123 -16.68 -3.50 1.93
CA TYR A 123 -18.07 -3.88 1.73
C TYR A 123 -18.20 -5.15 0.89
N LEU A 124 -17.55 -5.18 -0.27
CA LEU A 124 -17.54 -6.33 -1.18
C LEU A 124 -17.01 -7.57 -0.46
N SER A 125 -15.89 -7.43 0.25
CA SER A 125 -15.23 -8.53 0.96
C SER A 125 -16.12 -9.12 2.06
N ARG A 126 -16.77 -8.26 2.86
CA ARG A 126 -17.68 -8.68 3.95
C ARG A 126 -18.97 -9.32 3.44
N ASN A 127 -19.46 -8.87 2.29
CA ASN A 127 -20.74 -9.33 1.73
C ASN A 127 -20.58 -10.32 0.57
N ARG A 128 -19.38 -10.87 0.35
CA ARG A 128 -19.04 -11.67 -0.83
C ARG A 128 -20.04 -12.79 -1.12
N TYR A 129 -20.32 -13.63 -0.12
CA TYR A 129 -21.27 -14.75 -0.26
C TYR A 129 -22.67 -14.27 -0.66
N LYS A 130 -23.13 -13.16 -0.08
CA LYS A 130 -24.44 -12.59 -0.42
C LYS A 130 -24.46 -12.05 -1.85
N ILE A 131 -23.39 -11.35 -2.26
CA ILE A 131 -23.26 -10.74 -3.59
C ILE A 131 -23.20 -11.81 -4.68
N GLN A 132 -22.47 -12.91 -4.45
CA GLN A 132 -22.36 -14.02 -5.40
C GLN A 132 -23.68 -14.77 -5.60
N ASN A 133 -24.55 -14.78 -4.58
CA ASN A 133 -25.85 -15.44 -4.62
C ASN A 133 -26.99 -14.51 -5.10
N ARG A 134 -26.70 -13.28 -5.53
CA ARG A 134 -27.72 -12.41 -6.14
C ARG A 134 -28.07 -12.96 -7.52
N MET A 135 -29.35 -13.29 -7.73
CA MET A 135 -29.86 -13.46 -9.11
C MET A 135 -29.57 -12.17 -9.88
N ILE A 136 -29.19 -12.29 -11.16
CA ILE A 136 -28.87 -11.14 -12.01
C ILE A 136 -30.03 -10.15 -11.95
N ILE A 137 -29.85 -9.05 -11.22
CA ILE A 137 -30.85 -8.00 -11.12
C ILE A 137 -30.74 -7.21 -12.42
N ASN A 138 -31.73 -7.32 -13.30
CA ASN A 138 -31.77 -6.56 -14.55
C ASN A 138 -31.94 -5.03 -14.34
N ASP A 139 -32.23 -4.60 -13.10
CA ASP A 139 -32.42 -3.21 -12.68
C ASP A 139 -31.40 -2.82 -11.57
N ILE A 140 -30.13 -2.65 -11.94
CA ILE A 140 -29.08 -2.20 -11.02
C ILE A 140 -29.32 -0.73 -10.68
N LYS A 141 -29.66 -0.45 -9.41
CA LYS A 141 -29.82 0.92 -8.90
C LYS A 141 -28.48 1.42 -8.36
N THR A 142 -27.89 2.41 -9.02
CA THR A 142 -26.56 2.94 -8.68
C THR A 142 -26.48 3.46 -7.24
N GLU A 143 -27.58 3.93 -6.67
CA GLU A 143 -27.64 4.49 -5.31
C GLU A 143 -27.76 3.42 -4.20
N GLN A 144 -28.04 2.15 -4.56
CA GLN A 144 -28.33 1.10 -3.60
C GLN A 144 -27.32 -0.05 -3.70
N LEU A 145 -26.34 -0.08 -2.78
CA LEU A 145 -25.25 -1.08 -2.75
C LEU A 145 -25.73 -2.54 -2.63
N ASN A 146 -26.96 -2.75 -2.17
CA ASN A 146 -27.59 -4.06 -2.11
C ASN A 146 -28.04 -4.59 -3.49
N THR A 147 -28.05 -3.76 -4.53
CA THR A 147 -28.36 -4.15 -5.92
C THR A 147 -27.12 -4.41 -6.78
N TRP A 148 -25.93 -4.02 -6.30
CA TRP A 148 -24.70 -4.10 -7.08
C TRP A 148 -24.19 -5.54 -7.21
N ASP A 149 -23.66 -5.87 -8.38
CA ASP A 149 -22.91 -7.11 -8.61
C ASP A 149 -21.41 -6.91 -8.30
N GLU A 150 -20.65 -8.00 -8.33
CA GLU A 150 -19.19 -7.98 -8.08
C GLU A 150 -18.45 -7.08 -9.09
N LYS A 151 -18.93 -6.98 -10.34
CA LYS A 151 -18.33 -6.14 -11.39
C LYS A 151 -18.52 -4.65 -11.10
N MET A 152 -19.69 -4.24 -10.60
CA MET A 152 -19.95 -2.85 -10.24
C MET A 152 -19.04 -2.41 -9.09
N PHE A 153 -18.88 -3.23 -8.06
CA PHE A 153 -17.92 -2.93 -6.98
C PHE A 153 -16.49 -2.82 -7.52
N ALA A 154 -16.04 -3.77 -8.34
CA ALA A 154 -14.71 -3.75 -8.93
C ALA A 154 -14.44 -2.45 -9.70
N ARG A 155 -15.43 -2.03 -10.51
CA ARG A 155 -15.39 -0.78 -11.27
C ARG A 155 -15.24 0.43 -10.36
N LYS A 156 -16.06 0.53 -9.32
CA LYS A 156 -16.02 1.66 -8.40
C LYS A 156 -14.74 1.73 -7.58
N ILE A 157 -14.26 0.60 -7.09
CA ILE A 157 -12.97 0.51 -6.39
C ILE A 157 -11.84 0.97 -7.32
N LEU A 158 -11.84 0.50 -8.58
CA LEU A 158 -10.85 0.90 -9.58
C LEU A 158 -10.92 2.39 -9.89
N GLU A 159 -12.11 2.94 -10.14
CA GLU A 159 -12.33 4.37 -10.40
C GLU A 159 -11.75 5.24 -9.28
N HIS A 160 -12.04 4.89 -8.02
CA HIS A 160 -11.53 5.63 -6.87
C HIS A 160 -10.02 5.50 -6.70
N TYR A 161 -9.46 4.29 -6.83
CA TYR A 161 -7.99 4.16 -6.77
C TYR A 161 -7.30 4.95 -7.87
N GLN A 162 -7.82 4.96 -9.10
CA GLN A 162 -7.29 5.80 -10.17
C GLN A 162 -7.43 7.29 -9.86
N ALA A 163 -8.57 7.71 -9.34
CA ALA A 163 -8.80 9.09 -8.94
C ALA A 163 -7.87 9.55 -7.82
N SER A 164 -7.48 8.64 -6.90
CA SER A 164 -6.51 8.90 -5.83
C SER A 164 -5.10 9.20 -6.36
N LEU A 165 -4.78 8.79 -7.59
CA LEU A 165 -3.47 9.00 -8.23
C LEU A 165 -3.45 10.18 -9.21
N LYS A 166 -4.54 10.95 -9.30
CA LYS A 166 -4.56 12.18 -10.11
C LYS A 166 -3.57 13.21 -9.56
N ASN A 167 -2.97 14.00 -10.46
CA ASN A 167 -1.90 14.98 -10.15
C ASN A 167 -0.66 14.33 -9.50
N PRO A 168 -0.08 13.29 -10.10
CA PRO A 168 0.98 12.51 -9.45
C PRO A 168 2.25 13.32 -9.18
N GLU A 169 2.54 14.33 -9.99
CA GLU A 169 3.66 15.26 -9.76
C GLU A 169 3.45 16.09 -8.49
N LYS A 170 2.23 16.56 -8.22
CA LYS A 170 1.90 17.26 -6.97
C LYS A 170 1.94 16.32 -5.77
N LEU A 171 1.44 15.09 -5.93
CA LEU A 171 1.48 14.07 -4.87
C LEU A 171 2.91 13.68 -4.49
N MET A 172 3.84 13.66 -5.45
CA MET A 172 5.26 13.39 -5.22
C MET A 172 5.95 14.50 -4.39
N LEU A 173 5.40 15.72 -4.35
CA LEU A 173 5.94 16.82 -3.55
C LEU A 173 5.48 16.80 -2.09
N ILE A 174 4.44 16.03 -1.77
CA ILE A 174 3.88 15.97 -0.42
C ILE A 174 4.57 14.86 0.35
N SER A 175 5.28 15.23 1.42
CA SER A 175 5.86 14.23 2.34
C SER A 175 4.75 13.42 3.01
N ARG A 176 4.92 12.09 3.02
CA ARG A 176 4.02 11.19 3.75
C ARG A 176 4.04 11.48 5.25
N GLU A 177 5.15 11.96 5.77
CA GLU A 177 5.34 12.30 7.19
C GLU A 177 4.27 13.27 7.71
N LYS A 178 3.76 14.18 6.86
CA LYS A 178 2.64 15.08 7.19
C LYS A 178 1.41 14.30 7.71
N TYR A 179 1.21 13.06 7.27
CA TYR A 179 0.06 12.23 7.60
C TYR A 179 0.39 11.06 8.54
N ILE A 180 1.56 11.07 9.18
CA ILE A 180 2.07 9.94 10.00
C ILE A 180 1.13 9.55 11.16
N TYR A 181 0.43 10.50 11.75
CA TYR A 181 -0.49 10.25 12.86
C TYR A 181 -1.81 9.58 12.43
N ILE A 182 -2.08 9.53 11.13
CA ILE A 182 -3.32 8.97 10.56
C ILE A 182 -3.01 7.70 9.75
N ILE A 183 -1.81 7.62 9.20
CA ILE A 183 -1.34 6.46 8.43
C ILE A 183 -0.63 5.49 9.38
N LYS A 184 -1.22 4.31 9.60
CA LYS A 184 -0.54 3.25 10.36
C LYS A 184 0.76 2.85 9.66
N GLU A 185 1.87 2.89 10.40
CA GLU A 185 3.20 2.59 9.85
C GLU A 185 3.38 1.11 9.51
N GLY A 186 4.10 0.87 8.41
CA GLY A 186 4.93 -0.31 8.24
C GLY A 186 6.40 0.04 8.53
N LYS A 187 7.21 -0.94 8.92
CA LYS A 187 8.64 -0.74 9.24
C LYS A 187 9.40 -0.13 8.06
N HIS A 188 10.27 0.87 8.33
CA HIS A 188 11.18 1.53 7.37
C HIS A 188 10.50 2.12 6.12
N THR A 189 9.20 2.41 6.22
CA THR A 189 8.45 2.90 5.06
C THR A 189 8.89 4.29 4.64
N ASP A 190 9.42 5.12 5.54
CA ASP A 190 9.91 6.48 5.30
C ASP A 190 10.99 6.54 4.21
N ILE A 191 11.92 5.59 4.20
CA ILE A 191 13.00 5.53 3.21
C ILE A 191 12.45 5.13 1.82
N TYR A 192 11.59 4.10 1.78
CA TYR A 192 11.15 3.48 0.53
C TYR A 192 9.89 4.11 -0.09
N ARG A 193 9.06 4.77 0.72
CA ARG A 193 7.76 5.33 0.31
C ARG A 193 7.54 6.75 0.87
N PRO A 194 8.49 7.69 0.70
CA PRO A 194 8.50 8.95 1.45
C PRO A 194 7.37 9.94 1.13
N THR A 195 6.66 9.76 0.03
CA THR A 195 5.68 10.74 -0.48
C THR A 195 4.26 10.22 -0.40
N LEU A 196 3.29 11.14 -0.47
CA LEU A 196 1.88 10.79 -0.55
C LEU A 196 1.59 9.98 -1.83
N LEU A 197 2.29 10.25 -2.93
CA LEU A 197 2.18 9.42 -4.14
C LEU A 197 2.54 7.97 -3.86
N ASP A 198 3.67 7.69 -3.20
CA ASP A 198 4.06 6.29 -2.94
C ASP A 198 3.02 5.60 -2.07
N PHE A 199 2.52 6.29 -1.04
CA PHE A 199 1.51 5.72 -0.15
C PHE A 199 0.24 5.34 -0.91
N LEU A 200 -0.34 6.28 -1.67
CA LEU A 200 -1.58 6.05 -2.41
C LEU A 200 -1.40 5.01 -3.53
N ALA A 201 -0.27 5.07 -4.24
CA ALA A 201 0.02 4.12 -5.32
C ALA A 201 0.22 2.70 -4.80
N HIS A 202 0.90 2.50 -3.66
CA HIS A 202 1.05 1.17 -3.09
C HIS A 202 -0.25 0.62 -2.51
N ARG A 203 -1.16 1.47 -2.02
CA ARG A 203 -2.52 1.04 -1.67
C ARG A 203 -3.28 0.54 -2.90
N ALA A 204 -3.23 1.29 -3.99
CA ALA A 204 -3.82 0.88 -5.27
C ALA A 204 -3.19 -0.42 -5.80
N LEU A 205 -1.86 -0.54 -5.80
CA LEU A 205 -1.14 -1.76 -6.20
C LEU A 205 -1.53 -2.96 -5.34
N SER A 206 -1.69 -2.78 -4.03
CA SER A 206 -2.15 -3.86 -3.14
C SER A 206 -3.50 -4.41 -3.61
N PHE A 207 -4.46 -3.54 -3.94
CA PHE A 207 -5.74 -3.96 -4.52
C PHE A 207 -5.57 -4.64 -5.89
N TYR A 208 -4.87 -4.00 -6.83
CA TYR A 208 -4.69 -4.53 -8.20
C TYR A 208 -3.99 -5.90 -8.23
N THR A 209 -3.07 -6.16 -7.29
CA THR A 209 -2.25 -7.39 -7.25
C THR A 209 -2.81 -8.49 -6.36
N SER A 210 -3.55 -8.14 -5.29
CA SER A 210 -4.23 -9.09 -4.41
C SER A 210 -5.44 -9.75 -5.07
N ALA A 211 -5.89 -9.19 -6.20
CA ALA A 211 -7.12 -9.59 -6.81
C ALA A 211 -7.04 -10.99 -7.47
N HIS A 212 -7.19 -12.03 -6.67
CA HIS A 212 -7.47 -13.40 -7.10
C HIS A 212 -8.96 -13.61 -7.41
N TRP A 213 -9.74 -12.53 -7.44
CA TRP A 213 -11.18 -12.58 -7.58
C TRP A 213 -11.51 -13.06 -8.98
N GLY A 214 -12.42 -14.03 -9.04
CA GLY A 214 -13.07 -14.50 -10.25
C GLY A 214 -13.96 -13.44 -10.88
N PHE A 215 -13.53 -12.17 -10.91
CA PHE A 215 -14.00 -11.22 -11.90
C PHE A 215 -13.94 -11.95 -13.24
N SER A 216 -15.10 -12.07 -13.90
CA SER A 216 -15.26 -12.91 -15.09
C SER A 216 -14.08 -12.74 -16.04
N LYS A 217 -13.68 -13.82 -16.75
CA LYS A 217 -12.56 -13.87 -17.73
C LYS A 217 -12.25 -12.56 -18.48
N SER A 218 -13.25 -11.71 -18.76
CA SER A 218 -13.09 -10.35 -19.29
C SER A 218 -12.11 -9.45 -18.51
N ALA A 219 -12.15 -9.39 -17.18
CA ALA A 219 -11.27 -8.52 -16.37
C ALA A 219 -9.79 -8.94 -16.40
N ASN A 220 -9.52 -10.18 -16.83
CA ASN A 220 -8.18 -10.76 -16.97
C ASN A 220 -7.68 -10.79 -18.43
N GLY A 221 -8.31 -10.05 -19.35
CA GLY A 221 -7.94 -10.07 -20.78
C GLY A 221 -6.54 -9.55 -21.11
N PHE A 222 -5.87 -8.86 -20.20
CA PHE A 222 -4.49 -8.40 -20.39
C PHE A 222 -3.49 -9.46 -19.93
N ILE A 223 -2.77 -10.01 -20.90
CA ILE A 223 -1.73 -11.02 -20.68
C ILE A 223 -0.37 -10.34 -20.75
N LEU A 224 0.51 -10.62 -19.77
CA LEU A 224 1.87 -10.11 -19.74
C LEU A 224 2.80 -10.97 -20.61
N ASN A 225 2.78 -10.73 -21.91
CA ASN A 225 3.62 -11.42 -22.90
C ASN A 225 4.60 -10.48 -23.64
N GLN A 226 4.84 -9.28 -23.12
CA GLN A 226 5.79 -8.32 -23.70
C GLN A 226 7.17 -8.43 -23.01
N PRO A 227 8.26 -8.79 -23.71
CA PRO A 227 9.60 -8.84 -23.12
C PRO A 227 10.08 -7.50 -22.55
N GLN A 228 9.59 -6.37 -23.09
CA GLN A 228 9.89 -5.01 -22.65
C GLN A 228 9.52 -4.77 -21.17
N LEU A 229 8.61 -5.57 -20.61
CA LEU A 229 8.24 -5.47 -19.20
C LEU A 229 9.36 -5.89 -18.24
N PHE A 230 10.34 -6.66 -18.73
CA PHE A 230 11.56 -7.03 -18.01
C PHE A 230 12.71 -6.06 -18.29
N GLY A 231 12.50 -5.03 -19.11
CA GLY A 231 13.54 -4.08 -19.50
C GLY A 231 13.97 -3.16 -18.36
N PRO A 232 15.11 -2.46 -18.52
CA PRO A 232 15.51 -1.39 -17.61
C PRO A 232 14.45 -0.28 -17.55
N ASN A 233 14.49 0.53 -16.49
CA ASN A 233 13.41 1.49 -16.18
C ASN A 233 13.02 2.41 -17.33
N TYR A 234 13.97 2.85 -18.17
CA TYR A 234 13.65 3.68 -19.34
C TYR A 234 12.83 2.91 -20.39
N VAL A 235 13.15 1.64 -20.67
CA VAL A 235 12.38 0.78 -21.60
C VAL A 235 11.00 0.48 -21.02
N PHE A 236 10.94 0.10 -19.73
CA PHE A 236 9.69 -0.25 -19.07
C PHE A 236 8.71 0.93 -19.06
N THR A 237 9.18 2.13 -18.69
CA THR A 237 8.34 3.32 -18.57
C THR A 237 7.97 3.97 -19.89
N SER A 238 8.72 3.73 -20.97
CA SER A 238 8.39 4.20 -22.32
C SER A 238 7.47 3.25 -23.09
N TYR A 239 7.25 2.02 -22.60
CA TYR A 239 6.43 1.05 -23.30
C TYR A 239 4.94 1.47 -23.29
N HIS A 240 4.34 1.57 -24.47
CA HIS A 240 2.94 1.92 -24.64
C HIS A 240 2.10 0.66 -24.91
N PHE A 241 0.96 0.54 -24.24
CA PHE A 241 -0.02 -0.52 -24.46
C PHE A 241 -1.15 0.00 -25.33
N THR A 242 -1.54 -0.77 -26.33
CA THR A 242 -2.83 -0.60 -27.00
C THR A 242 -3.92 -1.03 -26.02
N PRO A 243 -4.80 -0.12 -25.56
CA PRO A 243 -5.79 -0.47 -24.55
C PRO A 243 -6.86 -1.38 -25.17
N ILE A 244 -7.04 -2.57 -24.60
CA ILE A 244 -8.08 -3.52 -25.02
C ILE A 244 -9.24 -3.53 -24.02
N ASP A 245 -9.01 -3.19 -22.74
CA ASP A 245 -10.06 -3.09 -21.73
C ASP A 245 -9.69 -2.07 -20.63
N SER A 246 -10.66 -1.21 -20.27
CA SER A 246 -10.56 -0.26 -19.16
C SER A 246 -10.56 -0.92 -17.77
N PHE A 247 -10.99 -2.19 -17.65
CA PHE A 247 -11.10 -2.92 -16.38
C PHE A 247 -9.91 -3.80 -16.02
N SER A 248 -8.88 -3.88 -16.86
CA SER A 248 -7.75 -4.78 -16.60
C SER A 248 -6.91 -4.36 -15.38
N LEU A 249 -7.03 -5.09 -14.28
CA LEU A 249 -6.21 -4.88 -13.07
C LEU A 249 -4.72 -5.08 -13.33
N ALA A 250 -4.37 -6.01 -14.23
CA ALA A 250 -2.99 -6.24 -14.63
C ALA A 250 -2.42 -5.02 -15.39
N LEU A 251 -3.19 -4.44 -16.31
CA LEU A 251 -2.80 -3.21 -16.99
C LEU A 251 -2.65 -2.02 -16.02
N HIS A 252 -3.59 -1.86 -15.08
CA HIS A 252 -3.51 -0.80 -14.06
C HIS A 252 -2.33 -0.99 -13.12
N THR A 253 -1.98 -2.24 -12.77
CA THR A 253 -0.76 -2.56 -12.02
C THR A 253 0.48 -2.06 -12.77
N ILE A 254 0.61 -2.44 -14.05
CA ILE A 254 1.77 -2.05 -14.87
C ILE A 254 1.83 -0.53 -15.05
N LYS A 255 0.72 0.12 -15.38
CA LYS A 255 0.67 1.59 -15.51
C LYS A 255 1.03 2.32 -14.20
N THR A 256 0.64 1.76 -13.05
CA THR A 256 0.98 2.34 -11.75
C THR A 256 2.47 2.19 -11.45
N TYR A 257 3.08 1.05 -11.75
CA TYR A 257 4.55 0.91 -11.70
C TYR A 257 5.25 1.86 -12.67
N GLN A 258 4.74 2.01 -13.90
CA GLN A 258 5.31 2.94 -14.88
C GLN A 258 5.27 4.37 -14.35
N LEU A 259 4.15 4.79 -13.76
CA LEU A 259 3.97 6.10 -13.15
C LEU A 259 4.99 6.35 -12.03
N LEU A 260 5.08 5.43 -11.08
CA LEU A 260 6.00 5.53 -9.95
C LEU A 260 7.46 5.61 -10.43
N LEU A 261 7.89 4.68 -11.29
CA LEU A 261 9.26 4.66 -11.80
C LEU A 261 9.60 5.90 -12.62
N LYS A 262 8.67 6.38 -13.46
CA LYS A 262 8.87 7.59 -14.29
C LYS A 262 9.15 8.83 -13.43
N LEU A 263 8.44 8.98 -12.31
CA LEU A 263 8.66 10.09 -11.39
C LEU A 263 9.87 9.85 -10.49
N ARG A 264 10.10 8.61 -10.03
CA ARG A 264 11.23 8.26 -9.17
C ARG A 264 12.58 8.37 -9.86
N MET A 265 12.67 8.08 -11.15
CA MET A 265 13.89 8.30 -11.94
C MET A 265 14.30 9.77 -12.01
N LYS A 266 13.37 10.71 -11.83
CA LYS A 266 13.66 12.15 -11.73
C LYS A 266 14.01 12.59 -10.30
N SER A 267 13.76 11.74 -9.31
CA SER A 267 14.00 12.01 -7.89
C SER A 267 15.39 11.53 -7.47
N LYS A 268 15.93 12.10 -6.37
CA LYS A 268 17.24 11.72 -5.84
C LYS A 268 17.21 10.48 -4.91
N ASN A 269 16.03 9.96 -4.58
CA ASN A 269 15.90 8.83 -3.67
C ASN A 269 16.00 7.50 -4.44
N ILE A 270 17.19 6.93 -4.43
CA ILE A 270 17.53 5.68 -5.14
C ILE A 270 16.89 4.46 -4.45
N ASP A 271 16.80 4.47 -3.12
CA ASP A 271 16.17 3.38 -2.36
C ASP A 271 14.69 3.22 -2.71
N ALA A 272 13.94 4.33 -2.77
CA ALA A 272 12.54 4.33 -3.19
C ALA A 272 12.37 3.94 -4.67
N LEU A 273 13.30 4.35 -5.55
CA LEU A 273 13.29 3.93 -6.95
C LEU A 273 13.39 2.41 -7.06
N TYR A 274 14.37 1.80 -6.40
CA TYR A 274 14.59 0.37 -6.47
C TYR A 274 13.59 -0.46 -5.64
N ASP A 275 12.94 0.11 -4.64
CA ASP A 275 11.81 -0.54 -3.97
C ASP A 275 10.70 -0.84 -4.98
N VAL A 276 10.28 0.19 -5.72
CA VAL A 276 9.27 0.06 -6.78
C VAL A 276 9.77 -0.84 -7.90
N ASP A 277 11.04 -0.74 -8.28
CA ASP A 277 11.61 -1.48 -9.39
C ASP A 277 11.66 -3.00 -9.13
N ILE A 278 12.06 -3.37 -7.90
CA ILE A 278 12.07 -4.76 -7.44
C ILE A 278 10.63 -5.29 -7.33
N ASP A 279 9.70 -4.52 -6.78
CA ASP A 279 8.28 -4.92 -6.71
C ASP A 279 7.69 -5.13 -8.12
N ARG A 280 8.02 -4.23 -9.05
CA ARG A 280 7.63 -4.33 -10.46
C ARG A 280 8.16 -5.60 -11.10
N ILE A 281 9.49 -5.83 -11.08
CA ILE A 281 10.07 -6.98 -11.79
C ILE A 281 9.54 -8.30 -11.22
N ASN A 282 9.34 -8.37 -9.91
CA ASN A 282 8.77 -9.53 -9.24
C ASN A 282 7.32 -9.78 -9.67
N TYR A 283 6.52 -8.73 -9.79
CA TYR A 283 5.17 -8.84 -10.32
C TYR A 283 5.17 -9.35 -11.77
N VAL A 284 5.99 -8.75 -12.63
CA VAL A 284 6.11 -9.11 -14.04
C VAL A 284 6.55 -10.58 -14.19
N TYR A 285 7.57 -11.01 -13.47
CA TYR A 285 8.05 -12.40 -13.50
C TYR A 285 6.96 -13.41 -13.09
N ARG A 286 6.25 -13.13 -11.99
CA ARG A 286 5.18 -14.02 -11.50
C ARG A 286 4.00 -14.11 -12.46
N LYS A 287 3.64 -13.01 -13.14
CA LYS A 287 2.45 -12.92 -13.98
C LYS A 287 2.71 -13.12 -15.47
N SER A 288 3.97 -13.13 -15.91
CA SER A 288 4.30 -13.32 -17.32
C SER A 288 4.08 -14.76 -17.78
N VAL A 289 3.59 -14.87 -19.01
CA VAL A 289 3.39 -16.14 -19.73
C VAL A 289 4.52 -16.44 -20.72
N LEU A 290 5.57 -15.60 -20.77
CA LEU A 290 6.71 -15.81 -21.66
C LEU A 290 7.48 -17.07 -21.26
N GLU A 291 7.80 -17.91 -22.25
CA GLU A 291 8.60 -19.13 -22.03
C GLU A 291 10.02 -18.80 -21.52
N ASN A 292 10.60 -17.69 -22.01
CA ASN A 292 11.94 -17.23 -21.62
C ASN A 292 11.96 -16.27 -20.42
N LYS A 293 10.87 -16.15 -19.65
CA LYS A 293 10.76 -15.20 -18.51
C LYS A 293 11.85 -15.38 -17.46
N ASP A 294 12.32 -16.61 -17.24
CA ASP A 294 13.40 -16.95 -16.32
C ASP A 294 14.71 -16.26 -16.75
N SER A 295 15.08 -16.40 -18.01
CA SER A 295 16.26 -15.75 -18.59
C SER A 295 16.14 -14.23 -18.55
N LEU A 296 14.97 -13.67 -18.88
CA LEU A 296 14.72 -12.22 -18.84
C LEU A 296 14.87 -11.67 -17.41
N TYR A 297 14.30 -12.36 -16.43
CA TYR A 297 14.36 -11.98 -15.01
C TYR A 297 15.80 -11.99 -14.47
N VAL A 298 16.54 -13.08 -14.69
CA VAL A 298 17.93 -13.21 -14.24
C VAL A 298 18.83 -12.19 -14.92
N ASN A 299 18.68 -11.98 -16.23
CA ASN A 299 19.48 -11.00 -16.97
C ASN A 299 19.24 -9.58 -16.44
N TYR A 300 17.99 -9.21 -16.20
CA TYR A 300 17.64 -7.92 -15.63
C TYR A 300 18.28 -7.74 -14.24
N LEU A 301 18.04 -8.68 -13.31
CA LEU A 301 18.58 -8.57 -11.95
C LEU A 301 20.11 -8.56 -11.91
N THR A 302 20.75 -9.38 -12.75
CA THR A 302 22.21 -9.43 -12.86
C THR A 302 22.78 -8.11 -13.39
N SER A 303 22.14 -7.53 -14.40
CA SER A 303 22.52 -6.23 -14.95
C SER A 303 22.41 -5.12 -13.90
N GLU A 304 21.26 -5.02 -13.22
CA GLU A 304 21.05 -4.01 -12.17
C GLU A 304 21.97 -4.23 -10.97
N LEU A 305 22.22 -5.48 -10.57
CA LEU A 305 23.17 -5.80 -9.51
C LEU A 305 24.59 -5.36 -9.87
N ASN A 306 25.03 -5.61 -11.10
CA ASN A 306 26.36 -5.22 -11.58
C ASN A 306 26.51 -3.69 -11.64
N LYS A 307 25.48 -2.99 -12.10
CA LYS A 307 25.43 -1.52 -12.14
C LYS A 307 25.52 -0.91 -10.75
N ASN A 308 24.86 -1.51 -9.76
CA ASN A 308 24.74 -0.99 -8.40
C ASN A 308 25.64 -1.70 -7.38
N LYS A 309 26.63 -2.48 -7.82
CA LYS A 309 27.44 -3.39 -6.98
C LYS A 309 28.09 -2.74 -5.74
N ASN A 310 28.25 -1.42 -5.74
CA ASN A 310 28.87 -0.64 -4.65
C ASN A 310 27.84 0.14 -3.81
N MET A 311 26.55 -0.07 -4.03
CA MET A 311 25.48 0.66 -3.34
C MET A 311 24.68 -0.26 -2.41
N PRO A 312 24.09 0.27 -1.32
CA PRO A 312 23.27 -0.51 -0.38
C PRO A 312 22.15 -1.33 -1.04
N VAL A 313 21.58 -0.84 -2.14
CA VAL A 313 20.52 -1.54 -2.90
C VAL A 313 20.95 -2.89 -3.48
N ALA A 314 22.26 -3.10 -3.70
CA ALA A 314 22.80 -4.35 -4.21
C ALA A 314 22.45 -5.54 -3.30
N VAL A 315 22.29 -5.32 -1.99
CA VAL A 315 21.90 -6.36 -1.04
C VAL A 315 20.52 -6.93 -1.38
N ARG A 316 19.55 -6.08 -1.73
CA ARG A 316 18.21 -6.54 -2.13
C ARG A 316 18.24 -7.30 -3.45
N LEU A 317 18.94 -6.77 -4.45
CA LEU A 317 19.08 -7.41 -5.77
C LEU A 317 19.79 -8.77 -5.67
N ALA A 318 20.85 -8.85 -4.85
CA ALA A 318 21.52 -10.10 -4.52
C ALA A 318 20.59 -11.09 -3.82
N GLY A 319 19.74 -10.60 -2.92
CA GLY A 319 18.70 -11.39 -2.25
C GLY A 319 17.74 -12.02 -3.25
N GLN A 320 17.18 -11.22 -4.18
CA GLN A 320 16.27 -11.71 -5.21
C GLN A 320 16.91 -12.78 -6.10
N LEU A 321 18.18 -12.58 -6.50
CA LEU A 321 18.93 -13.58 -7.28
C LEU A 321 19.24 -14.85 -6.47
N SER A 322 19.57 -14.70 -5.18
CA SER A 322 19.80 -15.83 -4.28
C SER A 322 18.54 -16.68 -4.14
N ASP A 323 17.39 -16.06 -3.88
CA ASP A 323 16.09 -16.75 -3.74
C ASP A 323 15.73 -17.51 -5.01
N TYR A 324 15.98 -16.88 -6.16
CA TYR A 324 15.80 -17.50 -7.47
C TYR A 324 16.71 -18.72 -7.64
N TYR A 325 18.00 -18.59 -7.34
CA TYR A 325 18.94 -19.71 -7.46
C TYR A 325 18.62 -20.85 -6.48
N MET A 326 18.22 -20.55 -5.25
CA MET A 326 17.78 -21.56 -4.28
C MET A 326 16.54 -22.31 -4.80
N THR A 327 15.58 -21.60 -5.40
CA THR A 327 14.39 -22.21 -6.01
C THR A 327 14.76 -23.19 -7.12
N LEU A 328 15.74 -22.85 -7.95
CA LEU A 328 16.23 -23.76 -9.00
C LEU A 328 17.06 -24.91 -8.43
N ALA A 329 17.90 -24.66 -7.43
CA ALA A 329 18.68 -25.69 -6.75
C ALA A 329 17.77 -26.77 -6.13
N ASN A 330 16.61 -26.39 -5.59
CA ASN A 330 15.60 -27.32 -5.08
C ASN A 330 15.00 -28.25 -6.16
N ARG A 331 15.18 -27.94 -7.46
CA ARG A 331 14.77 -28.80 -8.57
C ARG A 331 15.82 -29.82 -8.96
N TYR A 332 17.01 -29.78 -8.37
CA TYR A 332 18.07 -30.75 -8.67
C TYR A 332 17.72 -32.11 -8.07
N ASP A 333 17.68 -33.12 -8.92
CA ASP A 333 17.63 -34.52 -8.55
C ASP A 333 18.86 -35.22 -9.16
N TYR A 334 19.66 -35.89 -8.33
CA TYR A 334 20.87 -36.56 -8.80
C TYR A 334 20.56 -37.69 -9.79
N SER A 335 19.35 -38.26 -9.71
CA SER A 335 18.89 -39.35 -10.58
C SER A 335 18.35 -38.86 -11.93
N ASP A 336 17.97 -37.58 -12.05
CA ASP A 336 17.43 -36.99 -13.28
C ASP A 336 18.47 -36.10 -13.98
N THR A 337 19.01 -36.61 -15.09
CA THR A 337 19.98 -35.89 -15.93
C THR A 337 19.48 -34.54 -16.46
N ALA A 338 18.16 -34.36 -16.65
CA ALA A 338 17.58 -33.09 -17.12
C ALA A 338 17.75 -31.95 -16.11
N THR A 339 17.92 -32.29 -14.82
CA THR A 339 18.07 -31.31 -13.73
C THR A 339 19.53 -30.97 -13.42
N LYS A 340 20.50 -31.62 -14.08
CA LYS A 340 21.95 -31.50 -13.80
C LYS A 340 22.45 -30.05 -13.87
N GLN A 341 21.84 -29.21 -14.69
CA GLN A 341 22.13 -27.78 -14.77
C GLN A 341 21.97 -27.05 -13.43
N TYR A 342 21.08 -27.51 -12.54
CA TYR A 342 20.79 -26.87 -11.25
C TYR A 342 21.74 -27.26 -10.12
N ARG A 343 22.59 -28.28 -10.33
CA ARG A 343 23.48 -28.88 -9.31
C ARG A 343 24.28 -27.85 -8.49
N TYR A 344 24.76 -26.80 -9.13
CA TYR A 344 25.63 -25.79 -8.49
C TYR A 344 24.89 -24.49 -8.11
N TYR A 345 23.57 -24.46 -8.17
CA TYR A 345 22.82 -23.22 -7.93
C TYR A 345 22.82 -22.81 -6.45
N TYR A 346 22.90 -23.76 -5.51
CA TYR A 346 23.16 -23.42 -4.10
C TYR A 346 24.54 -22.79 -3.90
N LEU A 347 25.57 -23.28 -4.60
CA LEU A 347 26.90 -22.67 -4.54
C LEU A 347 26.87 -21.24 -5.08
N LYS A 348 26.19 -21.00 -6.22
CA LYS A 348 25.99 -19.65 -6.78
C LYS A 348 25.27 -18.74 -5.80
N ALA A 349 24.18 -19.21 -5.17
CA ALA A 349 23.44 -18.46 -4.17
C ALA A 349 24.31 -18.12 -2.95
N ALA A 350 25.04 -19.10 -2.41
CA ALA A 350 25.90 -18.90 -1.23
C ALA A 350 27.03 -17.91 -1.50
N GLN A 351 27.72 -18.02 -2.63
CA GLN A 351 28.77 -17.08 -3.03
C GLN A 351 28.24 -15.65 -3.16
N LEU A 352 27.04 -15.51 -3.74
CA LEU A 352 26.39 -14.22 -3.88
C LEU A 352 26.00 -13.61 -2.52
N CYS A 353 25.38 -14.41 -1.64
CA CYS A 353 25.04 -13.98 -0.28
C CYS A 353 26.27 -13.54 0.50
N GLN A 354 27.32 -14.39 0.55
CA GLN A 354 28.54 -14.11 1.28
C GLN A 354 29.17 -12.79 0.82
N LYS A 355 29.34 -12.62 -0.50
CA LYS A 355 29.90 -11.41 -1.10
C LYS A 355 29.21 -10.12 -0.64
N TYR A 356 27.88 -10.10 -0.59
CA TYR A 356 27.12 -8.89 -0.24
C TYR A 356 26.88 -8.74 1.27
N ILE A 357 26.94 -9.81 2.05
CA ILE A 357 27.03 -9.73 3.52
C ILE A 357 28.33 -9.06 3.94
N ASP A 358 29.46 -9.51 3.39
CA ASP A 358 30.78 -8.96 3.75
C ASP A 358 30.91 -7.50 3.36
N LYS A 359 30.32 -7.13 2.21
CA LYS A 359 30.36 -5.77 1.69
C LYS A 359 29.43 -4.80 2.41
N PHE A 360 28.27 -5.27 2.87
CA PHE A 360 27.24 -4.44 3.51
C PHE A 360 26.71 -5.08 4.80
N PRO A 361 27.55 -5.28 5.83
CA PRO A 361 27.17 -6.06 7.01
C PRO A 361 26.03 -5.45 7.84
N GLN A 362 25.84 -4.12 7.76
CA GLN A 362 24.85 -3.35 8.52
C GLN A 362 23.62 -2.92 7.69
N ASN A 363 23.49 -3.39 6.44
CA ASN A 363 22.33 -3.05 5.63
C ASN A 363 21.05 -3.75 6.15
N LEU A 364 19.92 -3.05 6.05
CA LEU A 364 18.61 -3.51 6.50
C LEU A 364 18.22 -4.90 5.97
N PHE A 365 18.63 -5.24 4.74
CA PHE A 365 18.29 -6.50 4.08
C PHE A 365 19.38 -7.57 4.19
N THR A 366 20.52 -7.28 4.82
CA THR A 366 21.57 -8.28 5.05
C THR A 366 21.10 -9.48 5.86
N PRO A 367 20.19 -9.35 6.86
CA PRO A 367 19.58 -10.51 7.51
C PRO A 367 18.92 -11.51 6.54
N HIS A 368 18.35 -11.06 5.42
CA HIS A 368 17.79 -11.95 4.38
C HIS A 368 18.88 -12.85 3.78
N LEU A 369 20.02 -12.27 3.40
CA LEU A 369 21.15 -13.03 2.86
C LEU A 369 21.73 -14.01 3.88
N ARG A 370 21.80 -13.61 5.16
CA ARG A 370 22.26 -14.49 6.25
C ARG A 370 21.32 -15.67 6.43
N ASN A 371 20.00 -15.43 6.40
CA ASN A 371 19.01 -16.49 6.47
C ASN A 371 19.14 -17.45 5.29
N ASN A 372 19.34 -16.93 4.07
CA ASN A 372 19.59 -17.77 2.90
C ASN A 372 20.84 -18.65 3.07
N LEU A 373 21.94 -18.12 3.62
CA LEU A 373 23.13 -18.92 3.93
C LEU A 373 22.85 -20.01 4.97
N ILE A 374 22.05 -19.71 6.00
CA ILE A 374 21.66 -20.71 7.00
C ILE A 374 20.87 -21.83 6.35
N GLU A 375 19.87 -21.51 5.52
CA GLU A 375 19.05 -22.51 4.81
C GLU A 375 19.88 -23.36 3.83
N ILE A 376 20.80 -22.74 3.08
CA ILE A 376 21.69 -23.48 2.16
C ILE A 376 22.60 -24.47 2.89
N ASN A 377 23.08 -24.12 4.09
CA ASN A 377 23.98 -24.96 4.88
C ASN A 377 23.24 -25.96 5.78
N LYS A 378 21.91 -25.88 5.85
CA LYS A 378 21.09 -26.76 6.68
C LYS A 378 21.16 -28.19 6.12
N LYS A 379 21.58 -29.13 6.96
CA LYS A 379 21.53 -30.55 6.62
C LYS A 379 20.07 -31.03 6.71
N SER A 380 19.58 -31.63 5.64
CA SER A 380 18.25 -32.27 5.60
C SER A 380 18.35 -33.69 5.05
N LEU A 381 17.61 -34.61 5.65
CA LEU A 381 17.43 -35.98 5.16
C LEU A 381 16.02 -36.11 4.58
N SER A 382 15.89 -36.52 3.32
CA SER A 382 14.61 -36.86 2.69
C SER A 382 14.64 -38.32 2.27
N LEU A 383 13.70 -39.12 2.77
CA LEU A 383 13.53 -40.52 2.40
C LEU A 383 12.32 -40.62 1.45
N LYS A 384 12.54 -41.11 0.24
CA LYS A 384 11.46 -41.52 -0.68
C LYS A 384 11.38 -43.05 -0.64
N PHE A 385 10.24 -43.58 -0.23
CA PHE A 385 9.96 -45.02 -0.29
C PHE A 385 9.21 -45.31 -1.59
N GLU A 386 9.53 -46.43 -2.24
CA GLU A 386 8.79 -46.91 -3.40
C GLU A 386 7.42 -47.47 -2.97
N ASN A 387 6.40 -47.29 -3.81
CA ASN A 387 5.19 -48.09 -3.70
C ASN A 387 5.51 -49.49 -4.24
N ILE A 388 5.54 -50.48 -3.35
CA ILE A 388 5.89 -51.88 -3.62
C ILE A 388 4.87 -52.57 -4.57
N ILE A 389 3.74 -51.91 -4.86
CA ILE A 389 2.73 -52.39 -5.81
C ILE A 389 2.68 -51.41 -7.00
N PRO A 390 3.10 -51.83 -8.22
CA PRO A 390 2.81 -51.09 -9.44
C PRO A 390 1.30 -51.08 -9.71
N VAL A 391 0.73 -49.94 -10.11
CA VAL A 391 -0.64 -49.85 -10.66
C VAL A 391 -0.59 -49.98 -12.17
#